data_AF-A0A517NVL2-F1
#
_entry.id   AF-A0A517NVL2-F1
#
_cell.length_a   1.000
_cell.length_b   1.000
_cell.length_c   1.000
_cell.angle_alpha   90.00
_cell.angle_beta   90.00
_cell.angle_gamma   90.00
#
_symmetry.space_group_name_H-M   'P 1'
#
loop_
_entity.id
_entity.type
_entity.pdbx_description
1 polymer ?
#
loop_
_entity_poly.entity_id
_entity_poly.type
_entity_poly.pdbx_seq_one_letter_code
_entity_poly.pdbx_strand_id
1 'polypeptide(L)'
;MSVGKQKITRVQRLQSIEENKLNALSVELAVVQAELAKLHEKAQSVQSAINSATLPDDAHQVESHQQSLVWLSHLEKQLQSIAAKVTESEAIRDDTLQRMIAQKVKVNGWEKLTDRMQTELDHETQAVESLDADDRYLNNPVKR
;
A
#
# COMPACT_ATOMS: atom_id res chain seq x y z
N MET A 1 14.24 9.71 -33.11
CA MET A 1 14.52 8.87 -31.93
C MET A 1 14.81 7.46 -32.39
N SER A 2 15.85 6.79 -31.86
CA SER A 2 16.14 5.39 -32.20
C SER A 2 15.01 4.47 -31.72
N VAL A 3 14.83 3.33 -32.40
CA VAL A 3 13.82 2.31 -32.05
C VAL A 3 14.00 1.83 -30.61
N GLY A 4 15.25 1.70 -30.13
CA GLY A 4 15.57 1.36 -28.74
C GLY A 4 15.03 2.39 -27.73
N LYS A 5 15.24 3.68 -27.98
CA LYS A 5 14.71 4.77 -27.12
C LYS A 5 13.19 4.74 -27.04
N GLN A 6 12.49 4.50 -28.16
CA GLN A 6 11.03 4.40 -28.16
C GLN A 6 10.51 3.20 -27.34
N LYS A 7 11.20 2.06 -27.39
CA LYS A 7 10.86 0.87 -26.59
C LYS A 7 11.04 1.14 -25.09
N ILE A 8 12.14 1.76 -24.69
CA ILE A 8 12.39 2.15 -23.28
C ILE A 8 11.30 3.09 -22.77
N THR A 9 10.96 4.14 -23.53
CA THR A 9 9.88 5.06 -23.14
C THR A 9 8.54 4.35 -22.97
N ARG A 10 8.23 3.35 -23.80
CA ARG A 10 7.01 2.55 -23.65
C ARG A 10 7.01 1.74 -22.35
N VAL A 11 8.14 1.12 -22.01
CA VAL A 11 8.28 0.34 -20.77
C VAL A 11 8.20 1.26 -19.54
N GLN A 12 8.85 2.41 -19.56
CA GLN A 12 8.74 3.43 -18.49
C GLN A 12 7.30 3.91 -18.27
N ARG A 13 6.51 4.05 -19.34
CA ARG A 13 5.07 4.37 -19.21
C ARG A 13 4.30 3.24 -18.52
N LEU A 14 4.59 1.98 -18.84
CA LEU A 14 3.95 0.84 -18.17
C LEU A 14 4.37 0.77 -16.69
N GLN A 15 5.65 0.99 -16.40
CA GLN A 15 6.15 1.09 -15.04
C GLN A 15 5.40 2.16 -14.24
N SER A 16 5.28 3.37 -14.78
CA SER A 16 4.54 4.48 -14.14
C SER A 16 3.07 4.14 -13.88
N ILE A 17 2.41 3.39 -14.78
CA ILE A 17 1.05 2.91 -14.55
C ILE A 17 1.00 1.93 -13.37
N GLU A 18 1.96 1.00 -13.29
CA GLU A 18 2.02 0.06 -12.18
C GLU A 18 2.38 0.73 -10.84
N GLU A 19 3.23 1.75 -10.84
CA GLU A 19 3.53 2.59 -9.67
C GLU A 19 2.29 3.36 -9.21
N ASN A 20 1.52 3.92 -10.14
CA ASN A 20 0.26 4.61 -9.81
C ASN A 20 -0.76 3.66 -9.15
N LYS A 21 -0.84 2.41 -9.60
CA LYS A 21 -1.67 1.38 -8.92
C LYS A 21 -1.16 1.07 -7.52
N LEU A 22 0.15 0.98 -7.32
CA LEU A 22 0.74 0.77 -6.00
C LEU A 22 0.42 1.93 -5.05
N ASN A 23 0.49 3.17 -5.55
CA ASN A 23 0.11 4.36 -4.79
C ASN A 23 -1.37 4.34 -4.41
N ALA A 24 -2.26 3.96 -5.34
CA ALA A 24 -3.69 3.82 -5.06
C ALA A 24 -3.97 2.78 -3.97
N LEU A 25 -3.32 1.61 -4.03
CA LEU A 25 -3.44 0.58 -2.99
C LEU A 25 -2.88 1.05 -1.64
N SER A 26 -1.84 1.89 -1.64
CA SER A 26 -1.29 2.48 -0.41
C SER A 26 -2.29 3.43 0.26
N VAL A 27 -3.03 4.20 -0.54
CA VAL A 27 -4.12 5.05 -0.04
C VAL A 27 -5.28 4.21 0.49
N GLU A 28 -5.68 3.16 -0.23
CA GLU A 28 -6.71 2.22 0.23
C GLU A 28 -6.35 1.61 1.59
N LEU A 29 -5.10 1.15 1.76
CA LEU A 29 -4.62 0.62 3.03
C LEU A 29 -4.69 1.65 4.15
N ALA A 30 -4.29 2.90 3.88
CA ALA A 30 -4.34 3.98 4.88
C ALA A 30 -5.78 4.28 5.33
N VAL A 31 -6.75 4.22 4.43
CA VAL A 31 -8.18 4.39 4.75
C VAL A 31 -8.65 3.26 5.67
N VAL A 32 -8.33 2.01 5.34
CA VAL A 32 -8.72 0.84 6.16
C VAL A 32 -8.06 0.90 7.55
N GLN A 33 -6.80 1.30 7.62
CA GLN A 33 -6.10 1.49 8.89
C GLN A 33 -6.73 2.60 9.75
N ALA A 34 -7.15 3.70 9.13
CA ALA A 34 -7.85 4.77 9.84
C ALA A 34 -9.23 4.31 10.36
N GLU A 35 -9.94 3.47 9.60
CA GLU A 35 -11.20 2.87 10.06
C GLU A 35 -10.99 1.92 11.24
N LEU A 36 -9.98 1.04 11.16
CA LEU A 36 -9.61 0.16 12.28
C LEU A 36 -9.27 0.95 13.54
N ALA A 37 -8.51 2.04 13.43
CA ALA A 37 -8.18 2.89 14.57
C ALA A 37 -9.46 3.47 15.22
N LYS A 38 -10.40 3.99 14.41
CA LYS A 38 -11.69 4.49 14.90
C LYS A 38 -12.53 3.42 15.58
N LEU A 39 -12.55 2.20 15.03
CA LEU A 39 -13.26 1.07 15.62
C LEU A 39 -12.66 0.66 16.97
N HIS A 40 -11.33 0.66 17.09
CA HIS A 40 -10.64 0.39 18.35
C HIS A 40 -10.90 1.48 19.40
N GLU A 41 -10.83 2.76 19.04
CA GLU A 41 -11.18 3.86 19.94
C GLU A 41 -12.63 3.74 20.43
N LYS A 42 -13.56 3.40 19.53
CA LYS A 42 -14.96 3.19 19.88
C LYS A 42 -15.15 1.98 20.81
N ALA A 43 -14.46 0.87 20.54
CA ALA A 43 -14.49 -0.31 21.40
C ALA A 43 -13.97 0.02 22.80
N GLN A 44 -12.85 0.76 22.90
CA GLN A 44 -12.28 1.20 24.17
C GLN A 44 -13.22 2.13 24.95
N SER A 45 -13.91 3.04 24.26
CA SER A 45 -14.92 3.92 24.86
C SER A 45 -16.10 3.12 25.42
N VAL A 46 -16.65 2.17 24.66
CA VAL A 46 -17.75 1.29 25.11
C VAL A 46 -17.30 0.42 26.28
N GLN A 47 -16.10 -0.16 26.22
CA GLN A 47 -15.56 -0.96 27.31
C GLN A 47 -15.36 -0.14 28.60
N SER A 48 -14.90 1.10 28.47
CA SER A 48 -14.76 2.01 29.61
C SER A 48 -16.12 2.32 30.24
N ALA A 49 -17.16 2.52 29.43
CA ALA A 49 -18.53 2.71 29.91
C ALA A 49 -19.04 1.46 30.66
N ILE A 50 -18.83 0.25 30.12
CA ILE A 50 -19.18 -1.02 30.79
C ILE A 50 -18.47 -1.12 32.14
N ASN A 51 -17.17 -0.84 32.20
CA ASN A 51 -16.39 -0.91 33.43
C ASN A 51 -16.88 0.11 34.47
N SER A 52 -17.23 1.32 34.05
CA SER A 52 -17.79 2.34 34.97
C SER A 52 -19.16 1.96 35.52
N ALA A 53 -19.98 1.26 34.72
CA ALA A 53 -21.32 0.85 35.07
C ALA A 53 -21.39 -0.40 35.97
N THR A 54 -20.29 -1.16 36.02
CA THR A 54 -20.15 -2.38 36.82
C THR A 54 -19.49 -2.15 38.19
N LEU A 55 -18.95 -0.95 38.42
CA LEU A 55 -18.48 -0.53 39.75
C LEU A 55 -19.71 -0.24 40.63
N PRO A 56 -19.88 -0.93 41.77
CA PRO A 56 -21.06 -0.77 42.61
C PRO A 56 -21.01 0.58 43.34
N ASP A 57 -22.05 1.39 43.14
CA ASP A 57 -22.35 2.51 44.02
C ASP A 57 -23.33 2.01 45.09
N ASP A 58 -22.90 2.06 46.36
CA ASP A 58 -23.64 1.56 47.51
C ASP A 58 -24.91 2.41 47.75
N ALA A 59 -26.02 2.01 47.11
CA ALA A 59 -27.44 2.30 47.41
C ALA A 59 -28.23 2.61 46.12
N HIS A 60 -28.66 1.58 45.39
CA HIS A 60 -29.57 1.73 44.25
C HIS A 60 -30.88 0.97 44.47
N GLN A 61 -32.00 1.64 44.17
CA GLN A 61 -33.34 1.04 44.16
C GLN A 61 -33.44 -0.04 43.07
N VAL A 62 -34.31 -1.04 43.25
CA VAL A 62 -34.46 -2.18 42.33
C VAL A 62 -34.67 -1.75 40.86
N GLU A 63 -35.45 -0.70 40.61
CA GLU A 63 -35.68 -0.16 39.26
C GLU A 63 -34.40 0.43 38.63
N SER A 64 -33.58 1.14 39.42
CA SER A 64 -32.28 1.67 38.98
C SER A 64 -31.32 0.55 38.61
N HIS A 65 -31.33 -0.56 39.36
CA HIS A 65 -30.51 -1.73 39.05
C HIS A 65 -30.95 -2.41 37.75
N GLN A 66 -32.27 -2.57 37.54
CA GLN A 66 -32.81 -3.16 36.32
C GLN A 66 -32.52 -2.32 35.07
N GLN A 67 -32.58 -0.98 35.17
CA GLN A 67 -32.19 -0.08 34.09
C GLN A 67 -30.70 -0.20 33.75
N SER A 68 -29.82 -0.29 34.75
CA SER A 68 -28.38 -0.50 34.54
C SER A 68 -28.08 -1.82 33.83
N LEU A 69 -28.77 -2.91 34.18
CA LEU A 69 -28.61 -4.22 33.50
C LEU A 69 -29.04 -4.17 32.03
N VAL A 70 -30.15 -3.51 31.71
CA VAL A 70 -30.61 -3.33 30.33
C VAL A 70 -29.60 -2.51 29.52
N TRP A 71 -29.09 -1.44 30.11
CA TRP A 71 -28.08 -0.59 29.48
C TRP A 71 -26.75 -1.33 29.27
N LEU A 72 -26.29 -2.11 30.25
CA LEU A 72 -25.11 -2.97 30.11
C LEU A 72 -25.27 -3.99 28.98
N SER A 73 -26.41 -4.68 28.89
CA SER A 73 -26.69 -5.61 27.79
C SER A 73 -26.68 -4.90 26.42
N HIS A 74 -27.13 -3.65 26.36
CA HIS A 74 -27.04 -2.85 25.15
C HIS A 74 -25.58 -2.54 24.76
N LEU A 75 -24.74 -2.14 25.73
CA LEU A 75 -23.32 -1.88 25.50
C LEU A 75 -22.56 -3.14 25.07
N GLU A 76 -22.86 -4.30 25.65
CA GLU A 76 -22.28 -5.58 25.24
C GLU A 76 -22.62 -5.93 23.79
N LYS A 77 -23.88 -5.74 23.39
CA LYS A 77 -24.30 -5.92 21.98
C LYS A 77 -23.59 -4.95 21.04
N GLN A 78 -23.41 -3.70 21.46
CA GLN A 78 -22.63 -2.73 20.70
C GLN A 78 -21.17 -3.18 20.55
N LEU A 79 -20.56 -3.68 21.62
CA LEU A 79 -19.17 -4.17 21.61
C LEU A 79 -19.02 -5.38 20.67
N GLN A 80 -19.96 -6.33 20.71
CA GLN A 80 -20.00 -7.46 19.78
C GLN A 80 -20.13 -7.01 18.32
N SER A 81 -20.97 -6.01 18.06
CA SER A 81 -21.11 -5.43 16.71
C SER A 81 -19.82 -4.74 16.25
N ILE A 82 -19.13 -4.01 17.14
CA ILE A 82 -17.83 -3.40 16.82
C ILE A 82 -16.79 -4.47 16.54
N ALA A 83 -16.73 -5.54 17.35
CA ALA A 83 -15.81 -6.64 17.14
C ALA A 83 -16.00 -7.30 15.76
N ALA A 84 -17.24 -7.53 15.34
CA ALA A 84 -17.53 -8.07 14.00
C ALA A 84 -16.99 -7.15 12.87
N LYS A 85 -17.17 -5.83 13.01
CA LYS A 85 -16.65 -4.84 12.06
C LYS A 85 -15.12 -4.75 12.04
N VAL A 86 -14.48 -4.93 13.21
CA VAL A 86 -13.02 -5.00 13.30
C VAL A 86 -12.53 -6.21 12.50
N THR A 87 -13.10 -7.40 12.73
CA THR A 87 -12.72 -8.61 11.99
C THR A 87 -12.90 -8.43 10.47
N GLU A 88 -14.00 -7.82 10.04
CA GLU A 88 -14.23 -7.51 8.62
C GLU A 88 -13.18 -6.54 8.06
N SER A 89 -12.89 -5.46 8.79
CA SER A 89 -11.91 -4.45 8.38
C SER A 89 -10.48 -5.02 8.37
N GLU A 90 -10.15 -5.94 9.28
CA GLU A 90 -8.87 -6.67 9.29
C GLU A 90 -8.73 -7.57 8.08
N ALA A 91 -9.81 -8.27 7.68
CA ALA A 91 -9.80 -9.08 6.46
C ALA A 91 -9.56 -8.21 5.20
N ILE A 92 -10.20 -7.03 5.13
CA ILE A 92 -9.98 -6.07 4.03
C ILE A 92 -8.53 -5.55 4.04
N ARG A 93 -7.97 -5.24 5.23
CA ARG A 93 -6.57 -4.80 5.39
C ARG A 93 -5.62 -5.87 4.84
N ASP A 94 -5.82 -7.12 5.23
CA ASP A 94 -4.94 -8.22 4.87
C ASP A 94 -5.00 -8.52 3.36
N ASP A 95 -6.20 -8.48 2.75
CA ASP A 95 -6.37 -8.56 1.30
C ASP A 95 -5.66 -7.38 0.58
N THR A 96 -5.83 -6.15 1.07
CA THR A 96 -5.18 -4.97 0.51
C THR A 96 -3.65 -5.09 0.58
N LEU A 97 -3.12 -5.59 1.69
CA LEU A 97 -1.68 -5.86 1.85
C LEU A 97 -1.18 -6.91 0.87
N GLN A 98 -1.93 -8.00 0.66
CA GLN A 98 -1.58 -9.01 -0.34
C GLN A 98 -1.55 -8.42 -1.75
N ARG A 99 -2.56 -7.61 -2.12
CA ARG A 99 -2.60 -6.88 -3.39
C ARG A 99 -1.41 -5.93 -3.53
N MET A 100 -1.05 -5.19 -2.48
CA MET A 100 0.12 -4.31 -2.47
C MET A 100 1.43 -5.07 -2.67
N ILE A 101 1.62 -6.21 -1.99
CA ILE A 101 2.83 -7.04 -2.14
C ILE A 101 2.95 -7.53 -3.58
N ALA A 102 1.87 -8.07 -4.15
CA ALA A 102 1.85 -8.52 -5.54
C ALA A 102 2.16 -7.37 -6.52
N GLN A 103 1.61 -6.18 -6.25
CA GLN A 103 1.85 -5.00 -7.08
C GLN A 103 3.29 -4.50 -6.98
N LYS A 104 3.89 -4.51 -5.78
CA LYS A 104 5.30 -4.15 -5.57
C LYS A 104 6.25 -5.07 -6.33
N VAL A 105 5.95 -6.37 -6.36
CA VAL A 105 6.73 -7.33 -7.16
C VAL A 105 6.67 -6.98 -8.66
N LYS A 106 5.50 -6.57 -9.18
CA LYS A 106 5.36 -6.13 -10.57
C LYS A 106 6.16 -4.87 -10.86
N VAL A 107 6.06 -3.85 -10.01
CA VAL A 107 6.83 -2.59 -10.16
C VAL A 107 8.33 -2.88 -10.20
N ASN A 108 8.84 -3.65 -9.24
CA ASN A 108 10.25 -4.06 -9.21
C ASN A 108 10.67 -4.84 -10.46
N GLY A 109 9.76 -5.64 -11.05
CA GLY A 109 10.00 -6.34 -12.31
C GLY A 109 10.15 -5.37 -13.50
N TRP A 110 9.32 -4.33 -13.55
CA TRP A 110 9.39 -3.29 -14.57
C TRP A 110 10.62 -2.40 -14.41
N GLU A 111 11.01 -2.05 -13.19
CA GLU A 111 12.26 -1.32 -12.91
C GLU A 111 13.47 -2.07 -13.46
N LYS A 112 13.62 -3.35 -13.08
CA LYS A 112 14.73 -4.18 -13.57
C LYS A 112 14.76 -4.34 -15.09
N LEU A 113 13.58 -4.44 -15.72
CA LEU A 113 13.50 -4.50 -17.17
C LEU A 113 13.95 -3.18 -17.82
N THR A 114 13.53 -2.05 -17.26
CA THR A 114 13.92 -0.72 -17.74
C THR A 114 15.43 -0.52 -17.61
N ASP A 115 16.01 -0.86 -16.46
CA ASP A 115 17.45 -0.74 -16.19
C ASP A 115 18.28 -1.59 -17.17
N ARG A 116 17.83 -2.83 -17.41
CA ARG A 116 18.47 -3.73 -18.38
C ARG A 116 18.42 -3.15 -19.80
N MET A 117 17.26 -2.67 -20.23
CA MET A 117 17.11 -2.10 -21.57
C MET A 117 17.93 -0.82 -21.76
N GLN A 118 18.07 -0.02 -20.70
CA GLN A 118 18.94 1.17 -20.72
C GLN A 118 20.41 0.76 -20.87
N THR A 119 20.84 -0.24 -20.11
CA THR A 119 22.21 -0.79 -20.20
C THR A 119 22.51 -1.34 -21.59
N GLU A 120 21.57 -2.10 -22.18
CA GLU A 120 21.69 -2.63 -23.55
C GLU A 120 21.81 -1.49 -24.58
N LEU A 121 21.00 -0.43 -24.46
CA LEU A 121 21.07 0.74 -25.35
C LEU A 121 22.39 1.50 -25.21
N ASP A 122 22.90 1.63 -23.99
CA ASP A 122 24.18 2.32 -23.73
C ASP A 122 25.34 1.53 -24.34
N HIS A 123 25.33 0.19 -24.24
CA HIS A 123 26.31 -0.66 -24.92
C HIS A 123 26.23 -0.58 -26.44
N GLU A 124 25.03 -0.59 -27.02
CA GLU A 124 24.84 -0.40 -28.46
C GLU A 124 25.40 0.96 -28.91
N THR A 125 25.15 2.02 -28.14
CA THR A 125 25.62 3.37 -28.45
C THR A 125 27.14 3.44 -28.38
N GLN A 126 27.77 2.87 -27.34
CA GLN A 126 29.22 2.79 -27.21
C GLN A 126 29.87 1.99 -28.35
N ALA A 127 29.25 0.89 -28.79
CA ALA A 127 29.76 0.10 -29.89
C ALA A 127 29.74 0.89 -31.21
N VAL A 128 28.67 1.64 -31.48
CA VAL A 128 28.58 2.52 -32.66
C VAL A 128 29.62 3.64 -32.59
N GLU A 129 29.76 4.30 -31.44
CA GLU A 129 30.76 5.36 -31.26
C GLU A 129 32.20 4.86 -31.42
N SER A 130 32.49 3.64 -30.97
CA SER A 130 33.79 3.00 -31.16
C SER A 130 34.08 2.71 -32.64
N LEU A 131 33.11 2.16 -33.37
CA LEU A 131 33.24 1.90 -34.80
C LEU A 131 33.44 3.20 -35.58
N ASP A 132 32.67 4.25 -35.25
CA ASP A 132 32.81 5.57 -35.85
C ASP A 132 34.20 6.18 -35.58
N ALA A 133 34.77 5.95 -34.38
CA ALA A 133 36.11 6.40 -34.04
C ALA A 133 37.20 5.65 -34.84
N ASP A 134 37.06 4.33 -34.98
CA ASP A 134 37.95 3.50 -35.78
C ASP A 134 37.91 3.90 -37.26
N ASP A 135 36.72 4.12 -37.82
CA ASP A 135 36.54 4.57 -39.21
C ASP A 135 37.19 5.94 -39.46
N ARG A 136 37.11 6.86 -38.50
CA ARG A 136 37.79 8.17 -38.59
C ARG A 136 39.30 8.03 -38.56
N TYR A 137 39.83 7.15 -37.71
CA TYR A 137 41.27 6.88 -37.61
C TYR A 137 41.81 6.27 -38.92
N LEU A 138 41.07 5.33 -39.52
CA LEU A 138 41.43 4.69 -40.79
C LEU A 138 41.35 5.63 -41.99
N ASN A 139 40.35 6.51 -42.05
CA ASN A 139 40.15 7.42 -43.18
C ASN A 139 40.98 8.71 -43.09
N ASN A 140 41.55 9.02 -41.93
CA ASN A 140 42.41 10.19 -41.72
C ASN A 140 43.70 9.74 -41.00
N PRO A 141 44.55 8.91 -41.63
CA PRO A 141 45.78 8.48 -41.00
C PRO A 141 46.62 9.72 -40.74
N VAL A 142 46.88 9.99 -39.45
CA VAL A 142 47.76 11.08 -39.02
C VAL A 142 49.09 10.90 -39.73
N LYS A 143 49.37 11.75 -40.74
CA LYS A 143 50.66 11.75 -41.43
C LYS A 143 51.71 12.13 -40.39
N ARG A 144 52.55 11.15 -40.02
CA ARG A 144 53.79 11.39 -39.28
C ARG A 144 54.80 12.11 -40.15
#